data_AF-A0AA96ZFL9-F1
#
_entry.id   AF-A0AA96ZFL9-F1
#
_cell.length_a   1.000
_cell.length_b   1.000
_cell.length_c   1.000
_cell.angle_alpha   90.00
_cell.angle_beta   90.00
_cell.angle_gamma   90.00
#
_symmetry.space_group_name_H-M   'P 1'
#
loop_
_entity.id
_entity.type
_entity.pdbx_description
1 polymer ?
#
loop_
_entity_poly.entity_id
_entity_poly.type
_entity_poly.pdbx_seq_one_letter_code
_entity_poly.pdbx_strand_id
1 'polypeptide(L)'
;MLAWLYRRTVAAPEATARRLVYVLPQGSLAHWTHARIGRWLHRLGLADAVDLHLLAGPDGQNGAWRRHPERSAILVGTHDVLLSRALMRGLADSRTMAPVSFGLLNNDAHWVFDEAGLLGPGLPTGERLQALREALGTTAPTGSTWMSAVGDGSAPRPGPARPRCAGSGSCTRTRSGTWPTWWRRWAPRTGPAPGRSPRSAPRPGPARCTPHCGPRTRGGRWRCCSRTTVPPNSRCPQGSRRTASWW
;
A
#
# COMPACT_ATOMS: atom_id res chain seq x y z
N MET A 1 -20.17 -3.05 15.08
CA MET A 1 -20.03 -1.61 14.74
C MET A 1 -20.17 -0.68 15.95
N LEU A 2 -21.24 -0.74 16.76
CA LEU A 2 -21.41 0.16 17.93
C LEU A 2 -20.24 0.10 18.93
N ALA A 3 -19.66 -1.08 19.15
CA ALA A 3 -18.46 -1.22 19.98
C ALA A 3 -17.27 -0.39 19.45
N TRP A 4 -17.10 -0.30 18.14
CA TRP A 4 -16.07 0.57 17.54
C TRP A 4 -16.41 2.04 17.75
N LEU A 5 -17.66 2.46 17.54
CA LEU A 5 -18.09 3.83 17.80
C LEU A 5 -17.79 4.24 19.25
N TYR A 6 -18.24 3.45 20.22
CA TYR A 6 -17.99 3.70 21.64
C TYR A 6 -16.49 3.81 21.97
N ARG A 7 -15.67 2.91 21.40
CA ARG A 7 -14.21 2.97 21.60
C ARG A 7 -13.58 4.21 20.97
N ARG A 8 -14.07 4.61 19.80
CA ARG A 8 -13.53 5.75 19.05
C ARG A 8 -13.94 7.10 19.64
N THR A 9 -15.16 7.19 20.20
CA THR A 9 -15.70 8.45 20.72
C THR A 9 -15.51 8.62 22.23
N VAL A 10 -15.54 7.54 23.01
CA VAL A 10 -15.53 7.61 24.48
C VAL A 10 -14.31 6.92 25.10
N ALA A 11 -14.12 5.62 24.84
CA ALA A 11 -13.27 4.81 25.71
C ALA A 11 -11.77 4.85 25.40
N ALA A 12 -11.37 4.83 24.13
CA ALA A 12 -9.95 4.81 23.75
C ALA A 12 -9.72 5.35 22.32
N PRO A 13 -9.91 6.66 22.08
CA PRO A 13 -9.82 7.24 20.75
C PRO A 13 -8.46 6.98 20.08
N GLU A 14 -7.35 7.22 20.77
CA GLU A 14 -6.01 7.09 20.19
C GLU A 14 -5.59 5.66 19.86
N ALA A 15 -6.10 4.67 20.62
CA ALA A 15 -5.83 3.26 20.39
C ALA A 15 -6.78 2.61 19.36
N THR A 16 -7.77 3.36 18.86
CA THR A 16 -8.82 2.86 17.98
C THR A 16 -8.68 3.46 16.58
N ALA A 17 -8.65 2.60 15.57
CA ALA A 17 -8.58 2.98 14.17
C ALA A 17 -9.65 4.03 13.81
N ARG A 18 -9.29 5.06 13.03
CA ARG A 18 -10.21 6.11 12.59
C ARG A 18 -11.26 5.61 11.61
N ARG A 19 -10.94 4.58 10.83
CA ARG A 19 -11.85 4.01 9.83
C ARG A 19 -12.38 2.67 10.27
N LEU A 20 -13.70 2.48 10.16
CA LEU A 20 -14.34 1.19 10.27
C LEU A 20 -14.73 0.72 8.87
N VAL A 21 -14.18 -0.41 8.44
CA VAL A 21 -14.50 -1.03 7.15
C VAL A 21 -15.46 -2.19 7.40
N TYR A 22 -16.74 -1.99 7.08
CA TYR A 22 -17.80 -2.96 7.24
C TYR A 22 -18.01 -3.70 5.91
N VAL A 23 -17.56 -4.95 5.87
CA VAL A 23 -17.56 -5.81 4.70
C VAL A 23 -18.76 -6.73 4.73
N LEU A 24 -19.53 -6.73 3.63
CA LEU A 24 -20.68 -7.59 3.44
C LEU A 24 -20.49 -8.54 2.24
N PRO A 25 -21.17 -9.69 2.20
CA PRO A 25 -21.19 -10.57 1.04
C PRO A 25 -21.72 -9.88 -0.24
N GLN A 26 -21.31 -10.38 -1.40
CA GLN A 26 -21.90 -9.97 -2.68
C GLN A 26 -23.38 -10.35 -2.74
N GLY A 27 -24.21 -9.50 -3.35
CA GLY A 27 -25.67 -9.68 -3.39
C GLY A 27 -26.39 -9.33 -2.08
N SER A 28 -25.66 -8.91 -1.05
CA SER A 28 -26.25 -8.39 0.19
C SER A 28 -26.84 -6.99 0.01
N LEU A 29 -27.66 -6.58 0.98
CA LEU A 29 -28.31 -5.28 0.99
C LEU A 29 -27.45 -4.19 1.66
N ALA A 30 -26.24 -3.97 1.13
CA ALA A 30 -25.29 -2.99 1.66
C ALA A 30 -25.90 -1.58 1.80
N HIS A 31 -26.81 -1.21 0.89
CA HIS A 31 -27.54 0.06 0.96
C HIS A 31 -28.46 0.15 2.19
N TRP A 32 -29.14 -0.94 2.58
CA TRP A 32 -29.98 -0.95 3.79
C TRP A 32 -29.13 -0.89 5.05
N THR A 33 -28.01 -1.62 5.09
CA THR A 33 -27.05 -1.54 6.19
C THR A 33 -26.52 -0.12 6.34
N HIS A 34 -26.10 0.51 5.25
CA HIS A 34 -25.69 1.92 5.23
C HIS A 34 -26.80 2.85 5.76
N ALA A 35 -28.02 2.74 5.24
CA ALA A 35 -29.14 3.56 5.70
C ALA A 35 -29.46 3.35 7.18
N ARG A 36 -29.37 2.12 7.68
CA ARG A 36 -29.58 1.78 9.09
C ARG A 36 -28.50 2.41 9.97
N ILE A 37 -27.24 2.34 9.55
CA ILE A 37 -26.11 2.97 10.25
C ILE A 37 -26.28 4.49 10.28
N GLY A 38 -26.68 5.12 9.18
CA GLY A 38 -26.96 6.55 9.13
C GLY A 38 -28.03 6.97 10.15
N ARG A 39 -29.12 6.20 10.28
CA ARG A 39 -30.16 6.45 11.30
C ARG A 39 -29.61 6.34 12.73
N TRP A 40 -28.71 5.40 12.98
CA TRP A 40 -28.08 5.27 14.30
C TRP A 40 -27.15 6.45 14.59
N LEU A 41 -26.31 6.86 13.64
CA LEU A 41 -25.43 8.02 13.80
C LEU A 41 -26.24 9.30 14.09
N HIS A 42 -27.35 9.50 13.38
CA HIS A 42 -28.22 10.65 13.60
C HIS A 42 -28.85 10.63 14.99
N ARG A 43 -29.40 9.50 15.43
CA ARG A 43 -29.98 9.34 16.77
C ARG A 43 -28.96 9.52 17.90
N LEU A 44 -27.69 9.24 17.64
CA LEU A 44 -26.59 9.42 18.58
C LEU A 44 -25.97 10.82 18.53
N GLY A 45 -26.43 11.71 17.64
CA GLY A 45 -25.84 13.04 17.46
C GLY A 45 -24.42 13.01 16.85
N LEU A 46 -24.05 11.94 16.15
CA LEU A 46 -22.71 11.70 15.60
C LEU A 46 -22.61 11.91 14.09
N ALA A 47 -23.69 12.35 13.44
CA ALA A 47 -23.76 12.50 11.98
C ALA A 47 -22.71 13.48 11.42
N ASP A 48 -22.36 14.52 12.17
CA ASP A 48 -21.35 15.52 11.74
C ASP A 48 -19.91 15.14 12.15
N ALA A 49 -19.76 14.17 13.04
CA ALA A 49 -18.49 13.75 13.61
C ALA A 49 -17.90 12.50 12.94
N VAL A 50 -18.75 11.63 12.38
CA VAL A 50 -18.35 10.38 11.74
C VAL A 50 -18.94 10.31 10.34
N ASP A 51 -18.06 10.32 9.34
CA ASP A 51 -18.46 10.25 7.95
C ASP A 51 -18.93 8.82 7.62
N LEU A 52 -19.96 8.70 6.76
CA LEU A 52 -20.51 7.41 6.36
C LEU A 52 -20.50 7.31 4.84
N HIS A 53 -19.90 6.24 4.32
CA HIS A 53 -19.74 6.04 2.88
C HIS A 53 -20.15 4.64 2.45
N LEU A 54 -20.87 4.56 1.34
CA LEU A 54 -21.25 3.31 0.68
C LEU A 54 -20.27 3.00 -0.46
N LEU A 55 -19.65 1.83 -0.40
CA LEU A 55 -18.70 1.28 -1.36
C LEU A 55 -19.27 -0.01 -1.95
N ALA A 56 -20.48 0.07 -2.52
CA ALA A 56 -21.17 -1.04 -3.16
C ALA A 56 -21.97 -0.55 -4.36
N GLY A 57 -22.20 -1.42 -5.34
CA GLY A 57 -22.98 -1.09 -6.54
C GLY A 57 -22.46 0.18 -7.24
N PRO A 58 -23.34 1.06 -7.76
CA PRO A 58 -22.93 2.26 -8.48
C PRO A 58 -22.17 3.26 -7.58
N ASP A 59 -22.52 3.34 -6.30
CA ASP A 59 -21.87 4.21 -5.31
C ASP A 59 -20.43 3.79 -5.00
N GLY A 60 -20.04 2.56 -5.34
CA GLY A 60 -18.67 2.08 -5.27
C GLY A 60 -17.69 3.07 -5.89
N GLN A 61 -18.04 3.69 -7.01
CA GLN A 61 -17.18 4.62 -7.76
C GLN A 61 -16.96 5.97 -7.06
N ASN A 62 -17.71 6.26 -5.99
CA ASN A 62 -17.59 7.50 -5.25
C ASN A 62 -16.29 7.53 -4.43
N GLY A 63 -15.37 8.40 -4.84
CA GLY A 63 -14.08 8.60 -4.19
C GLY A 63 -14.09 9.51 -2.96
N ALA A 64 -15.25 10.05 -2.55
CA ALA A 64 -15.35 11.09 -1.54
C ALA A 64 -14.73 10.71 -0.18
N TRP A 65 -14.80 9.44 0.19
CA TRP A 65 -14.26 8.90 1.44
C TRP A 65 -12.76 9.11 1.65
N ARG A 66 -12.02 9.46 0.58
CA ARG A 66 -10.57 9.70 0.63
C ARG A 66 -10.19 11.15 0.92
N ARG A 67 -11.15 12.08 0.87
CA ARG A 67 -10.85 13.51 0.95
C ARG A 67 -10.39 13.94 2.34
N HIS A 68 -10.95 13.33 3.37
CA HIS A 68 -10.69 13.68 4.77
C HIS A 68 -10.20 12.46 5.56
N PRO A 69 -8.99 11.94 5.28
CA PRO A 69 -8.45 10.75 5.94
C PRO A 69 -8.22 10.92 7.45
N GLU A 70 -8.16 12.16 7.94
CA GLU A 70 -8.05 12.57 9.34
C GLU A 70 -9.36 12.43 10.12
N ARG A 71 -10.51 12.46 9.43
CA ARG A 71 -11.84 12.30 10.03
C ARG A 71 -12.15 10.83 10.29
N SER A 72 -12.99 10.58 11.28
CA SER A 72 -13.45 9.22 11.55
C SER A 72 -14.50 8.85 10.51
N ALA A 73 -14.40 7.66 9.91
CA ALA A 73 -15.32 7.26 8.85
C ALA A 73 -15.73 5.79 8.94
N ILE A 74 -16.98 5.50 8.59
CA ILE A 74 -17.50 4.15 8.41
C ILE A 74 -17.67 3.91 6.91
N LEU A 75 -16.98 2.91 6.39
CA LEU A 75 -17.07 2.46 5.01
C LEU A 75 -17.88 1.18 4.99
N VAL A 76 -19.06 1.19 4.37
CA VAL A 76 -19.91 0.00 4.20
C VAL A 76 -19.80 -0.44 2.76
N GLY A 77 -19.42 -1.68 2.49
CA GLY A 77 -19.26 -2.13 1.12
C GLY A 77 -19.25 -3.64 0.97
N THR A 78 -19.24 -4.09 -0.28
CA THR A 78 -19.14 -5.52 -0.61
C THR A 78 -17.68 -5.97 -0.59
N HIS A 79 -17.45 -7.25 -0.30
CA HIS A 79 -16.10 -7.80 -0.16
C HIS A 79 -15.23 -7.63 -1.40
N ASP A 80 -15.80 -7.72 -2.59
CA ASP A 80 -15.10 -7.58 -3.87
C ASP A 80 -14.59 -6.15 -4.08
N VAL A 81 -15.40 -5.14 -3.80
CA VAL A 81 -15.00 -3.73 -3.92
C VAL A 81 -13.95 -3.39 -2.87
N LEU A 82 -14.17 -3.76 -1.61
CA LEU A 82 -13.28 -3.39 -0.51
C LEU A 82 -11.94 -4.14 -0.57
N LEU A 83 -11.96 -5.46 -0.75
CA LEU A 83 -10.73 -6.26 -0.77
C LEU A 83 -9.89 -5.98 -2.03
N SER A 84 -10.51 -5.76 -3.19
CA SER A 84 -9.75 -5.41 -4.39
C SER A 84 -8.97 -4.10 -4.23
N ARG A 85 -9.54 -3.10 -3.56
CA ARG A 85 -8.85 -1.85 -3.22
C ARG A 85 -7.74 -2.06 -2.20
N ALA A 86 -7.99 -2.91 -1.21
CA ALA A 86 -6.97 -3.30 -0.24
C ALA A 86 -5.86 -4.18 -0.82
N LEU A 87 -6.02 -4.68 -2.05
CA LEU A 87 -5.03 -5.46 -2.80
C LEU A 87 -4.46 -4.71 -4.02
N MET A 88 -4.56 -3.38 -4.07
CA MET A 88 -4.07 -2.54 -5.18
C MET A 88 -4.73 -2.81 -6.54
N ARG A 89 -5.79 -3.62 -6.61
CA ARG A 89 -6.51 -3.91 -7.86
C ARG A 89 -7.55 -2.83 -8.18
N GLY A 90 -8.24 -2.31 -7.17
CA GLY A 90 -9.12 -1.15 -7.28
C GLY A 90 -10.42 -1.38 -8.07
N LEU A 91 -11.24 -2.38 -7.71
CA LEU A 91 -12.57 -2.53 -8.32
C LEU A 91 -13.45 -1.30 -7.98
N ALA A 92 -14.19 -0.84 -8.99
CA ALA A 92 -14.99 0.37 -8.94
C ALA A 92 -14.19 1.60 -8.46
N ASP A 93 -12.88 1.65 -8.70
CA ASP A 93 -12.02 2.74 -8.27
C ASP A 93 -11.23 3.34 -9.45
N SER A 94 -10.81 4.59 -9.33
CA SER A 94 -9.93 5.22 -10.29
C SER A 94 -8.51 4.64 -10.16
N ARG A 95 -7.91 4.20 -11.28
CA ARG A 95 -6.55 3.61 -11.31
C ARG A 95 -5.48 4.50 -10.66
N THR A 96 -5.58 5.81 -10.85
CA THR A 96 -4.64 6.80 -10.27
C THR A 96 -4.69 6.85 -8.75
N MET A 97 -5.83 6.48 -8.15
CA MET A 97 -6.04 6.52 -6.72
C MET A 97 -5.97 5.16 -6.05
N ALA A 98 -5.78 4.07 -6.80
CA ALA A 98 -5.61 2.73 -6.22
C ALA A 98 -4.51 2.68 -5.12
N PRO A 99 -3.35 3.36 -5.27
CA PRO A 99 -2.36 3.45 -4.19
C PRO A 99 -2.87 4.15 -2.93
N VAL A 100 -3.65 5.22 -3.09
CA VAL A 100 -4.23 5.97 -1.96
C VAL A 100 -5.26 5.10 -1.24
N SER A 101 -6.15 4.45 -2.00
CA SER A 101 -7.17 3.56 -1.45
C SER A 101 -6.53 2.40 -0.68
N PHE A 102 -5.51 1.77 -1.26
CA PHE A 102 -4.74 0.71 -0.60
C PHE A 102 -4.09 1.17 0.71
N GLY A 103 -3.46 2.35 0.70
CA GLY A 103 -2.81 2.92 1.87
C GLY A 103 -3.80 3.16 3.02
N LEU A 104 -4.94 3.78 2.72
CA LEU A 104 -5.99 4.09 3.70
C LEU A 104 -6.75 2.85 4.21
N LEU A 105 -6.85 1.80 3.40
CA LEU A 105 -7.54 0.57 3.79
C LEU A 105 -6.66 -0.39 4.60
N ASN A 106 -5.34 -0.27 4.47
CA ASN A 106 -4.38 -1.11 5.22
C ASN A 106 -3.76 -0.42 6.44
N ASN A 107 -3.97 0.89 6.62
CA ASN A 107 -3.49 1.64 7.77
C ASN A 107 -4.63 2.41 8.43
N ASP A 108 -4.68 2.43 9.76
CA ASP A 108 -5.69 3.17 10.53
C ASP A 108 -7.14 2.74 10.22
N ALA A 109 -7.31 1.45 9.94
CA ALA A 109 -8.59 0.85 9.54
C ALA A 109 -8.89 -0.42 10.36
N HIS A 110 -10.07 -0.51 10.94
CA HIS A 110 -10.57 -1.73 11.56
C HIS A 110 -11.57 -2.40 10.62
N TRP A 111 -11.28 -3.64 10.23
CA TRP A 111 -12.11 -4.42 9.33
C TRP A 111 -13.13 -5.25 10.11
N VAL A 112 -14.37 -5.26 9.66
CA VAL A 112 -15.43 -6.14 10.15
C VAL A 112 -15.96 -6.92 8.97
N PHE A 113 -15.70 -8.22 8.97
CA PHE A 113 -16.21 -9.17 7.99
C PHE A 113 -17.50 -9.75 8.51
N ASP A 114 -18.63 -9.27 7.97
CA ASP A 114 -19.95 -9.77 8.32
C ASP A 114 -20.30 -11.01 7.48
N GLU A 115 -21.08 -11.91 8.08
CA GLU A 115 -21.43 -13.22 7.51
C GLU A 115 -20.21 -13.92 6.88
N ALA A 116 -19.15 -14.10 7.68
CA ALA A 116 -17.84 -14.57 7.21
C ALA A 116 -17.91 -15.85 6.36
N GLY A 117 -18.78 -16.80 6.71
CA GLY A 117 -19.01 -18.03 5.94
C GLY A 117 -19.59 -17.80 4.54
N LEU A 118 -20.30 -16.70 4.32
CA LEU A 118 -20.91 -16.33 3.03
C LEU A 118 -20.01 -15.46 2.15
N LEU A 119 -18.82 -15.04 2.64
CA LEU A 119 -17.89 -14.22 1.85
C LEU A 119 -17.15 -15.01 0.76
N GLY A 120 -17.24 -16.35 0.77
CA GLY A 120 -16.56 -17.22 -0.19
C GLY A 120 -15.05 -16.91 -0.26
N PRO A 121 -14.50 -16.48 -1.40
CA PRO A 121 -13.08 -16.14 -1.53
C PRO A 121 -12.67 -14.91 -0.70
N GLY A 122 -13.62 -14.09 -0.25
CA GLY A 122 -13.36 -12.91 0.57
C GLY A 122 -12.80 -13.25 1.96
N LEU A 123 -13.23 -14.37 2.55
CA LEU A 123 -12.78 -14.82 3.86
C LEU A 123 -11.27 -15.16 3.91
N PRO A 124 -10.76 -16.14 3.13
CA PRO A 124 -9.33 -16.47 3.13
C PRO A 124 -8.47 -15.31 2.65
N THR A 125 -9.01 -14.44 1.79
CA THR A 125 -8.32 -13.21 1.38
C THR A 125 -8.18 -12.23 2.54
N GLY A 126 -9.24 -12.01 3.32
CA GLY A 126 -9.22 -11.15 4.51
C GLY A 126 -8.28 -11.66 5.59
N GLU A 127 -8.27 -12.98 5.83
CA GLU A 127 -7.32 -13.64 6.74
C GLU A 127 -5.87 -13.41 6.29
N ARG A 128 -5.60 -13.65 5.00
CA ARG A 128 -4.26 -13.47 4.46
C ARG A 128 -3.80 -12.02 4.53
N LEU A 129 -4.69 -11.09 4.25
CA LEU A 129 -4.42 -9.67 4.35
C LEU A 129 -4.12 -9.27 5.80
N GLN A 130 -4.86 -9.81 6.78
CA GLN A 130 -4.55 -9.60 8.19
C GLN A 130 -3.15 -10.11 8.55
N ALA A 131 -2.84 -11.35 8.17
CA ALA A 131 -1.52 -11.94 8.43
C ALA A 131 -0.39 -11.11 7.78
N LEU A 132 -0.63 -10.55 6.60
CA LEU A 132 0.32 -9.67 5.93
C LEU A 132 0.55 -8.37 6.70
N ARG A 133 -0.52 -7.74 7.21
CA ARG A 133 -0.42 -6.52 8.03
C ARG A 133 0.30 -6.76 9.35
N GLU A 134 0.16 -7.94 9.93
CA GLU A 134 0.90 -8.34 11.12
C GLU A 134 2.38 -8.59 10.82
N ALA A 135 2.68 -9.27 9.72
CA ALA A 135 4.05 -9.59 9.33
C ALA A 135 4.85 -8.36 8.88
N LEU A 136 4.25 -7.46 8.10
CA LEU A 136 4.91 -6.25 7.59
C LEU A 136 4.85 -5.08 8.58
N GLY A 137 3.90 -5.10 9.52
CA GLY A 137 3.57 -3.97 10.36
C GLY A 137 2.69 -2.93 9.65
N THR A 138 2.10 -2.04 10.43
CA THR A 138 1.25 -0.93 9.97
C THR A 138 1.65 0.34 10.70
N THR A 139 1.44 1.50 10.06
CA THR A 139 1.81 2.81 10.64
C THR A 139 0.83 3.27 11.72
N ALA A 140 -0.39 2.71 11.74
CA ALA A 140 -1.48 3.11 12.63
C ALA A 140 -2.35 1.90 13.03
N PRO A 141 -3.16 1.99 14.10
CA PRO A 141 -3.97 0.89 14.60
C PRO A 141 -4.80 0.25 13.49
N THR A 142 -4.60 -1.05 13.27
CA THR A 142 -5.26 -1.81 12.22
C THR A 142 -5.55 -3.21 12.73
N GLY A 143 -6.73 -3.72 12.42
CA GLY A 143 -7.19 -5.02 12.87
C GLY A 143 -8.38 -5.51 12.04
N SER A 144 -8.76 -6.76 12.29
CA SER A 144 -9.90 -7.39 11.66
C SER A 144 -10.74 -8.10 12.71
N THR A 145 -12.05 -8.13 12.50
CA THR A 145 -13.03 -8.90 13.26
C THR A 145 -13.88 -9.67 12.28
N TRP A 146 -14.11 -10.95 12.55
CA TRP A 146 -14.94 -11.82 11.74
C TRP A 146 -16.19 -12.13 12.53
N MET A 147 -17.35 -11.96 11.90
CA MET A 147 -18.66 -12.21 12.47
C MET A 147 -19.35 -13.27 11.63
N SER A 148 -19.98 -14.24 12.27
CA SER A 148 -20.82 -15.24 11.65
C SER A 148 -21.99 -15.51 12.58
N ALA A 149 -23.20 -15.62 12.03
CA ALA A 149 -24.36 -16.06 12.79
C ALA A 149 -24.31 -17.58 13.07
N VAL A 150 -23.59 -18.34 12.24
CA VAL A 150 -23.49 -19.79 12.32
C VAL A 150 -22.15 -20.17 12.97
N GLY A 151 -22.23 -20.95 14.05
CA GLY A 151 -21.09 -21.55 14.74
C GLY A 151 -20.52 -22.77 14.01
N ASP A 152 -20.45 -22.75 12.68
CA ASP A 152 -19.88 -23.82 11.86
C ASP A 152 -18.34 -23.87 11.89
N GLY A 153 -17.71 -22.97 12.65
CA GLY A 153 -16.26 -22.87 12.75
C GLY A 153 -15.61 -22.21 11.53
N SER A 154 -16.40 -21.62 10.62
CA SER A 154 -15.87 -20.85 9.48
C SER A 154 -15.13 -19.58 9.91
N ALA A 155 -15.40 -19.06 11.12
CA ALA A 155 -14.64 -17.95 11.66
C ALA A 155 -13.18 -18.38 11.92
N PRO A 156 -12.19 -17.64 11.40
CA PRO A 156 -10.79 -17.95 11.64
C PRO A 156 -10.49 -18.00 13.13
N ARG A 157 -9.63 -18.95 13.52
CA ARG A 157 -9.13 -19.04 14.89
C ARG A 157 -8.52 -17.68 15.28
N PRO A 158 -8.81 -17.17 16.49
CA PRO A 158 -8.22 -15.93 16.94
C PRO A 158 -6.69 -16.03 16.86
N GLY A 159 -6.09 -15.06 16.18
CA GLY A 159 -4.63 -14.93 16.12
C GLY A 159 -4.05 -14.64 17.50
N PRO A 160 -2.72 -14.78 17.67
CA PRO A 160 -2.06 -14.49 18.95
C PRO A 160 -2.41 -13.07 19.39
N ALA A 161 -2.82 -12.91 20.65
CA ALA A 161 -3.18 -11.62 21.21
C ALA A 161 -2.00 -10.63 21.03
N ARG A 162 -2.28 -9.44 20.48
CA ARG A 162 -1.25 -8.41 20.37
C ARG A 162 -0.76 -8.05 21.77
N PRO A 163 0.57 -7.99 22.00
CA PRO A 163 1.08 -7.47 23.26
C PRO A 163 0.57 -6.03 23.42
N ARG A 164 -0.11 -5.75 24.53
CA ARG A 164 -0.46 -4.39 24.92
C ARG A 164 0.85 -3.65 25.15
N CYS A 165 1.09 -2.58 24.38
CA CYS A 165 2.14 -1.63 24.74
C CYS A 165 1.66 -0.91 26.02
N ALA A 166 2.11 -1.40 27.18
CA ALA A 166 2.03 -0.65 28.42
C ALA A 166 2.93 0.58 28.30
N GLY A 167 2.52 1.67 28.95
CA GLY A 167 3.03 3.02 28.73
C GLY A 167 4.55 3.21 28.85
N SER A 168 4.99 4.32 28.22
CA SER A 168 6.30 4.98 28.37
C SER A 168 7.51 4.05 28.40
N GLY A 169 7.91 3.58 27.23
CA GLY A 169 9.20 2.95 27.00
C GLY A 169 9.30 2.57 25.54
N SER A 170 10.30 3.09 24.83
CA SER A 170 10.53 2.84 23.41
C SER A 170 10.40 1.35 23.09
N CYS A 171 9.37 0.99 22.31
CA CYS A 171 9.21 -0.36 21.79
C CYS A 171 10.22 -0.56 20.65
N THR A 172 11.48 -0.83 21.01
CA THR A 172 12.49 -1.30 20.06
C THR A 172 12.11 -2.73 19.70
N ARG A 173 11.36 -2.88 18.61
CA ARG A 173 10.98 -4.18 18.06
C ARG A 173 12.24 -4.84 17.51
N THR A 174 12.86 -5.72 18.30
CA THR A 174 13.91 -6.60 17.81
C THR A 174 13.32 -7.46 16.70
N ARG A 175 13.76 -7.21 15.46
CA ARG A 175 13.47 -8.05 14.29
C ARG A 175 14.21 -9.38 14.43
N SER A 176 13.72 -10.28 15.28
CA SER A 176 14.06 -11.70 15.22
C SER A 176 12.84 -12.46 14.74
N GLY A 177 12.60 -12.42 13.43
CA GLY A 177 11.52 -13.15 12.80
C GLY A 177 12.03 -13.78 11.51
N THR A 178 12.35 -15.07 11.57
CA THR A 178 12.49 -15.91 10.38
C THR A 178 11.17 -15.87 9.59
N TRP A 179 11.27 -15.61 8.29
CA TRP A 179 10.12 -15.51 7.40
C TRP A 179 9.29 -16.80 7.41
N PRO A 180 7.94 -16.71 7.43
CA PRO A 180 7.07 -17.87 7.31
C PRO A 180 7.39 -18.68 6.04
N THR A 181 7.40 -20.01 6.14
CA THR A 181 7.79 -20.92 5.04
C THR A 181 6.95 -20.73 3.76
N TRP A 182 5.69 -20.32 3.87
CA TRP A 182 4.85 -20.01 2.72
C TRP A 182 5.33 -18.79 1.91
N TRP A 183 6.07 -17.85 2.52
CA TRP A 183 6.64 -16.68 1.83
C TRP A 183 7.69 -17.13 0.81
N ARG A 184 8.37 -18.26 1.02
CA ARG A 184 9.35 -18.82 0.07
C ARG A 184 8.74 -19.21 -1.28
N ARG A 185 7.42 -19.42 -1.35
CA ARG A 185 6.70 -19.72 -2.61
C ARG A 185 6.48 -18.46 -3.46
N TRP A 186 6.48 -17.27 -2.85
CA TRP A 186 6.22 -15.98 -3.50
C TRP A 186 7.39 -15.01 -3.45
N ALA A 187 8.43 -15.32 -2.68
CA ALA A 187 9.72 -14.65 -2.80
C ALA A 187 10.19 -14.78 -4.26
N PRO A 188 10.68 -13.70 -4.90
CA PRO A 188 11.36 -13.85 -6.18
C PRO A 188 12.39 -14.95 -6.00
N ARG A 189 12.39 -15.94 -6.90
CA ARG A 189 13.38 -17.03 -6.88
C ARG A 189 14.77 -16.40 -6.95
N THR A 190 15.37 -16.10 -5.81
CA THR A 190 16.80 -15.90 -5.71
C THR A 190 17.41 -17.29 -5.77
N GLY A 191 17.35 -17.89 -6.96
CA GLY A 191 18.33 -18.91 -7.30
C GLY A 191 19.72 -18.26 -7.20
N PRO A 192 20.78 -19.02 -6.88
CA PRO A 192 22.11 -18.53 -7.13
C PRO A 192 22.14 -18.08 -8.60
N ALA A 193 22.67 -16.87 -8.84
CA ALA A 193 22.91 -16.40 -10.19
C ALA A 193 23.57 -17.54 -10.98
N PRO A 194 23.14 -17.84 -12.22
CA PRO A 194 23.79 -18.88 -13.01
C PRO A 194 25.27 -18.59 -12.99
N GLY A 195 26.04 -19.59 -12.52
CA GLY A 195 27.48 -19.51 -12.42
C GLY A 195 28.01 -18.98 -13.74
N ARG A 196 28.66 -17.81 -13.70
CA ARG A 196 29.45 -17.35 -14.82
C ARG A 196 30.51 -18.42 -15.04
N SER A 197 30.40 -19.13 -16.14
CA SER A 197 31.56 -19.75 -16.78
C SER A 197 32.69 -18.70 -16.83
N PRO A 198 33.95 -19.08 -16.59
CA PRO A 198 35.05 -18.13 -16.62
C PRO A 198 35.13 -17.55 -18.03
N ARG A 199 34.58 -16.34 -18.21
CA ARG A 199 34.80 -15.56 -19.41
C ARG A 199 36.25 -15.11 -19.35
N SER A 200 36.99 -15.52 -20.37
CA SER A 200 38.29 -15.01 -20.76
C SER A 200 38.40 -13.50 -20.51
N ALA A 201 39.59 -13.11 -20.02
CA ALA A 201 39.93 -11.74 -19.65
C ALA A 201 39.48 -10.71 -20.71
N PRO A 202 38.90 -9.57 -20.30
CA PRO A 202 38.54 -8.52 -21.24
C PRO A 202 39.81 -7.88 -21.81
N ARG A 203 39.95 -7.92 -23.14
CA ARG A 203 40.92 -7.10 -23.87
C ARG A 203 40.65 -5.61 -23.57
N PRO A 204 41.68 -4.79 -23.34
CA PRO A 204 41.49 -3.38 -23.01
C PRO A 204 40.89 -2.63 -24.21
N GLY A 205 39.66 -2.12 -24.03
CA GLY A 205 39.02 -1.16 -24.93
C GLY A 205 39.34 0.29 -24.53
N PRO A 206 39.31 1.25 -25.46
CA PRO A 206 39.86 2.59 -25.26
C PRO A 206 39.10 3.41 -24.20
N ALA A 207 39.87 4.10 -23.35
CA ALA A 207 39.40 4.94 -22.27
C ALA A 207 38.51 6.10 -22.77
N ARG A 208 37.33 6.27 -22.16
CA ARG A 208 36.52 7.48 -22.29
C ARG A 208 36.82 8.42 -21.13
N CYS A 209 37.43 9.56 -21.40
CA CYS A 209 37.56 10.65 -20.44
C CYS A 209 36.18 11.28 -20.18
N THR A 210 35.72 11.24 -18.94
CA THR A 210 34.60 12.04 -18.43
C THR A 210 35.10 13.45 -18.12
N PRO A 211 34.43 14.53 -18.56
CA PRO A 211 34.82 15.88 -18.17
C PRO A 211 34.39 16.14 -16.72
N HIS A 212 35.33 16.61 -15.91
CA HIS A 212 35.13 17.07 -14.54
C HIS A 212 34.92 18.59 -14.58
N CYS A 213 33.77 19.09 -14.12
CA CYS A 213 33.48 20.52 -14.00
C CYS A 213 33.78 20.99 -12.57
N GLY A 214 34.88 21.74 -12.39
CA GLY A 214 35.22 22.45 -11.15
C GLY A 214 34.57 23.85 -11.06
N PRO A 215 34.62 24.51 -9.89
CA PRO A 215 33.89 25.75 -9.63
C PRO A 215 34.49 26.99 -10.31
N ARG A 216 33.63 27.99 -10.54
CA ARG A 216 33.79 29.23 -11.33
C ARG A 216 34.94 30.14 -10.87
N THR A 217 35.69 30.67 -11.85
CA THR A 217 36.27 32.03 -11.79
C THR A 217 35.94 32.79 -13.09
N ARG A 218 35.96 34.13 -12.99
CA ARG A 218 35.28 35.13 -13.83
C ARG A 218 35.66 35.11 -15.32
N GLY A 219 34.65 35.23 -16.19
CA GLY A 219 34.75 35.76 -17.57
C GLY A 219 35.21 34.77 -18.65
N GLY A 220 34.28 34.14 -19.39
CA GLY A 220 34.60 33.41 -20.62
C GLY A 220 33.47 32.49 -21.12
N ARG A 221 33.17 32.54 -22.43
CA ARG A 221 32.09 31.79 -23.12
C ARG A 221 32.29 30.26 -23.13
N TRP A 222 31.17 29.53 -23.08
CA TRP A 222 31.08 28.07 -23.25
C TRP A 222 31.57 27.57 -24.63
N ARG A 223 32.25 26.42 -24.66
CA ARG A 223 32.41 25.56 -25.85
C ARG A 223 32.10 24.11 -25.47
N CYS A 224 31.08 23.51 -26.09
CA CYS A 224 30.87 22.06 -26.10
C CYS A 224 31.36 21.52 -27.46
N CYS A 225 32.36 20.63 -27.46
CA CYS A 225 32.72 19.85 -28.64
C CYS A 225 31.98 18.50 -28.62
N SER A 226 31.35 18.19 -29.74
CA SER A 226 30.61 16.96 -30.02
C SER A 226 31.52 15.73 -30.08
N ARG A 227 30.95 14.56 -29.74
CA ARG A 227 31.63 13.25 -29.71
C ARG A 227 32.12 12.83 -31.09
N THR A 228 33.40 12.48 -31.19
CA THR A 228 33.92 11.62 -32.26
C THR A 228 34.95 10.65 -31.67
N THR A 229 34.80 9.36 -31.98
CA THR A 229 35.59 8.25 -31.44
C THR A 229 36.76 7.95 -32.39
N VAL A 230 38.00 7.91 -31.91
CA VAL A 230 39.20 7.54 -32.69
C VAL A 230 39.96 6.41 -31.94
N PRO A 231 40.47 5.36 -32.61
CA PRO A 231 41.18 4.23 -31.99
C PRO A 231 42.63 4.53 -31.55
N PRO A 232 43.21 3.72 -30.65
CA PRO A 232 44.16 4.20 -29.62
C PRO A 232 45.65 4.15 -30.01
N ASN A 233 46.03 4.33 -31.28
CA ASN A 233 47.47 4.39 -31.63
C ASN A 233 47.79 5.19 -32.90
N SER A 234 47.37 6.45 -32.96
CA SER A 234 47.82 7.39 -33.99
C SER A 234 48.28 8.70 -33.35
N ARG A 235 49.44 9.22 -33.80
CA ARG A 235 49.90 10.58 -33.46
C ARG A 235 48.90 11.58 -34.05
N CYS A 236 48.53 12.62 -33.28
CA CYS A 236 47.68 13.71 -33.75
C CYS A 236 48.27 14.38 -35.01
N PRO A 237 47.55 14.40 -36.15
CA PRO A 237 47.88 15.33 -37.23
C PRO A 237 47.35 16.72 -36.87
N GLN A 238 48.19 17.73 -37.07
CA GLN A 238 47.83 19.13 -36.98
C GLN A 238 46.83 19.49 -38.10
N GLY A 239 45.75 20.19 -37.73
CA GLY A 239 45.06 21.15 -38.60
C GLY A 239 44.11 20.60 -39.66
N SER A 240 42.82 20.95 -39.55
CA SER A 240 42.21 21.85 -40.54
C SER A 240 40.85 22.34 -40.03
N ARG A 241 40.63 23.65 -40.19
CA ARG A 241 39.34 24.32 -39.97
C ARG A 241 38.39 23.92 -41.08
N ARG A 242 37.12 23.63 -40.78
CA ARG A 242 36.02 23.88 -41.72
C ARG A 242 34.66 23.96 -41.03
N THR A 243 33.82 24.76 -41.65
CA THR A 243 32.66 25.51 -41.15
C THR A 243 31.33 24.78 -41.36
N ALA A 244 30.32 25.27 -40.65
CA ALA A 244 28.93 24.80 -40.54
C ALA A 244 28.15 24.61 -41.86
N SER A 245 27.08 23.82 -41.78
CA SER A 245 25.71 24.26 -42.13
C SER A 245 24.67 23.29 -41.54
N TRP A 246 23.54 23.81 -41.07
CA TRP A 246 22.43 23.09 -40.46
C TRP A 246 21.26 23.05 -41.46
N TRP A 247 20.58 21.91 -41.53
CA TRP A 247 19.16 21.75 -41.88
C TRP A 247 18.54 20.78 -40.88
#